data_AF-A0A957G8Q3-F1
#
_entry.id   AF-A0A957G8Q3-F1
#
_cell.length_a   1.000
_cell.length_b   1.000
_cell.length_c   1.000
_cell.angle_alpha   90.00
_cell.angle_beta   90.00
_cell.angle_gamma   90.00
#
_symmetry.space_group_name_H-M   'P 1'
#
loop_
_entity.id
_entity.type
_entity.pdbx_description
1 polymer ?
#
loop_
_entity_poly.entity_id
_entity_poly.type
_entity_poly.pdbx_seq_one_letter_code
_entity_poly.pdbx_strand_id
1 'polypeptide(L)' 'MENIGVECRFAADGGVQVQRILQDDRWLVVEQGRQWLDEQGRHVLVLVQGSRPREIILLRESLRWVTRPGGAPGVYVA' A
#
# COMPACT_ATOMS: atom_id res chain seq x y z
N MET A 1 -8.36 -1.17 9.62
CA MET A 1 -7.05 -1.42 8.99
C MET A 1 -6.62 -2.80 9.38
N GLU A 2 -6.14 -3.59 8.44
CA GLU A 2 -5.75 -4.99 8.65
C GLU A 2 -4.24 -5.12 8.40
N ASN A 3 -3.52 -5.84 9.27
CA ASN A 3 -2.10 -6.11 9.06
C ASN A 3 -1.92 -7.08 7.89
N ILE A 4 -1.00 -6.77 6.99
CA ILE A 4 -0.72 -7.61 5.83
C ILE A 4 0.78 -7.87 5.69
N GLY A 5 1.12 -8.99 5.05
CA GLY A 5 2.47 -9.20 4.52
C GLY A 5 2.63 -8.44 3.21
N VAL A 6 3.80 -7.84 2.99
CA VAL A 6 4.12 -7.13 1.74
C VAL A 6 5.51 -7.52 1.29
N GLU A 7 5.62 -8.01 0.06
CA GLU A 7 6.90 -8.16 -0.62
C GLU A 7 7.16 -6.91 -1.45
N CYS A 8 8.23 -6.18 -1.11
CA CYS A 8 8.58 -4.94 -1.77
C CYS A 8 10.09 -4.70 -1.79
N ARG A 9 10.52 -3.74 -2.60
CA ARG A 9 11.87 -3.17 -2.58
C ARG A 9 11.78 -1.71 -2.12
N PHE A 10 12.71 -1.31 -1.27
CA PHE A 10 12.91 0.08 -0.89
C PHE A 10 13.98 0.70 -1.77
N ALA A 11 13.68 1.85 -2.34
CA ALA A 11 14.66 2.71 -2.98
C ALA A 11 15.37 3.58 -1.93
N ALA A 12 16.55 4.11 -2.28
CA ALA A 12 17.36 4.91 -1.36
C ALA A 12 16.68 6.23 -0.94
N ASP A 13 15.73 6.72 -1.75
CA ASP A 13 14.90 7.89 -1.47
C ASP A 13 13.68 7.57 -0.58
N GLY A 14 13.55 6.33 -0.12
CA GLY A 14 12.41 5.86 0.66
C GLY A 14 11.15 5.60 -0.18
N GLY A 15 11.26 5.59 -1.50
CA GLY A 15 10.25 5.05 -2.40
C GLY A 15 10.10 3.54 -2.21
N VAL A 16 8.89 3.03 -2.43
CA VAL A 16 8.58 1.61 -2.33
C VAL A 16 8.11 1.09 -3.68
N GLN A 17 8.65 -0.06 -4.07
CA GLN A 17 8.16 -0.85 -5.19
C GLN A 17 7.57 -2.16 -4.66
N VAL A 18 6.24 -2.24 -4.66
CA VAL A 18 5.47 -3.39 -4.16
C VAL A 18 5.31 -4.41 -5.28
N GLN A 19 5.58 -5.67 -4.97
CA GLN A 19 5.47 -6.79 -5.91
C GLN A 19 4.25 -7.67 -5.56
N ARG A 20 4.10 -8.01 -4.28
CA ARG A 20 3.05 -8.90 -3.81
C ARG A 20 2.52 -8.49 -2.44
N ILE A 21 1.26 -8.80 -2.17
CA ILE A 21 0.65 -8.68 -0.84
C ILE A 21 0.15 -10.05 -0.37
N LEU A 22 0.24 -10.32 0.93
CA LEU A 22 -0.32 -11.52 1.56
C LEU A 22 -1.77 -11.23 1.95
N GLN A 23 -2.70 -11.94 1.32
CA GLN A 23 -4.13 -11.87 1.60
C GLN A 23 -4.69 -13.28 1.63
N ASP A 24 -5.51 -13.62 2.64
CA ASP A 24 -6.13 -14.94 2.78
C ASP A 24 -5.11 -16.10 2.66
N ASP A 25 -3.97 -15.95 3.34
CA ASP A 25 -2.80 -16.86 3.30
C ASP A 25 -2.20 -17.10 1.92
N ARG A 26 -2.44 -16.20 0.96
CA ARG A 26 -1.90 -16.27 -0.40
C ARG A 26 -1.18 -14.98 -0.79
N TRP A 27 -0.03 -15.14 -1.42
CA TRP A 27 0.70 -14.04 -2.02
C TRP A 27 0.09 -13.69 -3.38
N LEU A 28 -0.48 -12.50 -3.49
CA LEU A 28 -1.11 -11.98 -4.69
C LEU A 28 -0.22 -10.93 -5.34
N VAL A 29 0.04 -11.08 -6.64
CA VAL A 29 0.74 -10.06 -7.45
C VAL A 29 -0.13 -8.83 -7.55
N VAL A 30 0.50 -7.66 -7.43
CA VAL A 30 -0.16 -6.37 -7.54
C VAL A 30 0.45 -5.51 -8.62
N GLU A 31 -0.38 -4.69 -9.24
CA GLU A 31 0.05 -3.48 -9.91
C GLU A 31 0.13 -2.34 -8.90
N GLN A 32 1.16 -1.52 -9.00
CA GLN A 32 1.35 -0.36 -8.13
C GLN A 32 0.95 0.93 -8.85
N GLY A 33 0.15 1.74 -8.18
CA GLY A 33 -0.19 3.10 -8.59
C GLY A 33 0.69 4.15 -7.90
N ARG A 34 0.07 5.29 -7.56
CA ARG A 34 0.78 6.36 -6.84
C ARG A 34 1.23 5.92 -5.44
N GLN A 35 2.28 6.56 -4.97
CA GLN A 35 2.73 6.51 -3.59
C GLN A 35 2.93 7.93 -3.05
N TRP A 36 2.69 8.13 -1.76
CA TRP A 36 2.89 9.42 -1.09
C TRP A 36 3.34 9.22 0.36
N LEU A 37 3.77 10.29 1.01
CA LEU A 37 4.14 10.31 2.43
C LEU A 37 3.19 11.25 3.16
N ASP A 38 2.69 10.85 4.32
CA ASP A 38 2.04 11.74 5.27
C ASP A 38 2.45 11.38 6.72
N GLU A 39 1.75 11.93 7.70
CA GLU A 39 2.02 11.71 9.13
C GLU A 39 1.92 10.22 9.55
N GLN A 40 1.09 9.42 8.90
CA GLN A 40 0.91 7.99 9.19
C GLN A 40 2.09 7.16 8.67
N GLY A 41 2.65 7.54 7.53
CA GLY A 41 3.81 6.88 6.94
C GLY A 41 3.79 6.90 5.41
N ARG A 42 4.23 5.79 4.80
CA ARG A 42 4.32 5.63 3.34
C ARG A 42 3.09 4.93 2.82
N HIS A 43 2.33 5.63 1.99
CA HIS A 43 1.10 5.14 1.37
C HIS A 43 1.40 4.66 -0.05
N VAL A 44 0.80 3.54 -0.44
CA VAL A 44 0.89 2.99 -1.79
C VAL A 44 -0.48 2.50 -2.23
N LEU A 45 -0.94 2.95 -3.41
CA LEU A 45 -2.09 2.33 -4.06
C LEU A 45 -1.67 1.07 -4.79
N VAL A 46 -2.38 -0.03 -4.58
CA VAL A 46 -2.15 -1.31 -5.23
C VAL A 46 -3.44 -1.86 -5.82
N LEU A 47 -3.31 -2.61 -6.90
CA LEU A 47 -4.41 -3.29 -7.58
C LEU A 47 -4.06 -4.77 -7.75
N VAL A 48 -4.88 -5.65 -7.17
CA VAL A 48 -4.89 -7.07 -7.53
C VAL A 48 -5.84 -7.24 -8.72
N GLN A 49 -5.44 -8.00 -9.74
CA GLN A 49 -6.27 -8.25 -10.92
C GLN A 49 -7.67 -8.77 -10.53
N GLY A 50 -8.72 -8.18 -11.09
CA GLY A 50 -10.11 -8.54 -10.79
C GLY A 50 -10.65 -8.02 -9.44
N SER A 51 -9.87 -7.22 -8.71
CA SER A 51 -10.26 -6.61 -7.44
C SER A 51 -10.40 -5.09 -7.56
N ARG A 52 -10.98 -4.46 -6.53
CA ARG A 52 -10.94 -3.00 -6.38
C ARG A 52 -9.55 -2.53 -5.93
N PRO A 53 -9.13 -1.31 -6.27
CA PRO A 53 -7.91 -0.72 -5.73
C PRO A 53 -7.92 -0.70 -4.20
N ARG A 54 -6.75 -0.93 -3.61
CA ARG A 54 -6.53 -0.90 -2.17
C ARG A 54 -5.40 0.07 -1.87
N GLU A 55 -5.47 0.62 -0.68
CA GLU A 55 -4.37 1.42 -0.14
C GLU A 55 -3.67 0.59 0.93
N ILE A 56 -2.35 0.48 0.79
CA ILE A 56 -1.49 -0.11 1.81
C ILE A 56 -0.56 0.96 2.37
N ILE A 57 -0.30 0.87 3.66
CA ILE A 57 0.43 1.89 4.41
C ILE A 57 1.50 1.21 5.23
N LEU A 58 2.76 1.59 5.03
CA LEU A 58 3.84 1.28 5.94
C LEU A 58 3.82 2.33 7.04
N LEU A 59 3.34 1.93 8.22
CA LEU A 59 3.20 2.81 9.37
C LEU A 59 4.56 3.25 9.89
N ARG A 60 4.74 4.55 10.08
CA ARG A 60 6.01 5.16 10.52
C ARG A 60 6.47 4.64 11.89
N GLU A 61 5.55 4.54 12.84
CA GLU A 61 5.89 4.22 14.24
C GLU A 61 6.18 2.74 14.47
N SER A 62 5.45 1.86 13.77
CA SER A 62 5.52 0.43 14.00
C SER A 62 6.26 -0.35 12.92
N LEU A 63 6.53 0.28 11.77
CA LEU A 63 7.09 -0.35 10.57
C LEU A 63 6.28 -1.59 10.13
N ARG A 64 4.97 -1.54 10.34
CA ARG A 64 4.03 -2.57 9.90
C ARG A 64 3.26 -2.12 8.69
N TRP A 65 3.00 -3.06 7.80
CA TRP A 65 2.11 -2.86 6.67
C TRP A 65 0.67 -3.10 7.09
N VAL A 66 -0.19 -2.14 6.79
CA VAL A 66 -1.63 -2.26 6.94
C VAL A 66 -2.34 -1.98 5.62
N THR A 67 -3.51 -2.59 5.42
CA THR A 67 -4.39 -2.31 4.28
C THR A 67 -5.68 -1.62 4.74
N ARG A 68 -6.22 -0.77 3.85
CA ARG A 68 -7.60 -0.30 3.90
C ARG A 68 -8.21 -0.29 2.49
N PRO A 69 -9.55 -0.34 2.36
CA PRO A 69 -10.20 -0.12 1.08
C PRO A 69 -9.69 1.17 0.46
N GLY A 70 -9.39 1.16 -0.84
CA GLY A 70 -9.03 2.39 -1.53
C GLY A 70 -10.20 3.37 -1.43
N GLY A 71 -10.00 4.49 -0.73
CA GLY A 71 -10.99 5.55 -0.70
C GLY A 71 -11.26 6.05 -2.12
N ALA A 72 -12.51 6.37 -2.42
CA ALA A 72 -12.83 7.21 -3.56
C ALA A 72 -11.95 8.49 -3.53
N PRO A 73 -11.63 9.10 -4.68
CA PRO A 73 -10.84 10.33 -4.73
C PRO A 73 -11.67 11.46 -4.13
N GLY A 74 -11.59 11.63 -2.83
CA GLY A 74 -12.25 12.68 -2.08
C GLY A 74 -11.21 13.56 -1.43
N VAL A 75 -11.00 14.74 -2.04
CA VAL A 75 -10.30 15.91 -1.49
C VAL A 75 -8.77 15.88 -1.59
N TYR A 76 -8.26 16.09 -2.81
CA TYR A 76 -7.10 16.99 -2.96
C TYR A 76 -7.71 18.40 -3.10
N VAL A 77 -7.76 19.18 -2.02
CA VAL A 77 -7.92 20.64 -2.18
C VAL A 77 -6.59 21.13 -2.72
N ALA A 78 -6.66 21.83 -3.86
CA ALA A 78 -5.54 22.54 -4.46
C ALA A 78 -5.10 23.73 -3.59
#